data_AF-A0A4Y4XJM9-F1
#
_entry.id   AF-A0A4Y4XJM9-F1
#
_cell.length_a   1.000
_cell.length_b   1.000
_cell.length_c   1.000
_cell.angle_alpha   90.00
_cell.angle_beta   90.00
_cell.angle_gamma   90.00
#
_symmetry.space_group_name_H-M   'P 1'
#
loop_
_entity.id
_entity.type
_entity.pdbx_description
1 polymer ?
#
loop_
_entity_poly.entity_id
_entity_poly.type
_entity_poly.pdbx_seq_one_letter_code
_entity_poly.pdbx_strand_id
1 'polypeptide(L)'
;FSLEEESKRINLKALQNILNNAKSVHFKFVLESQNAAQSIIEIQSLLKQLSLKNNEIFLMPLGTNNNELDKNLKTLASLAIKHGFRLSDRLHIRLWDNQKGF
;
A
#
# COMPACT_ATOMS: atom_id res chain seq x y z
N PHE A 1 -4.63 2.11 -14.28
CA PHE A 1 -3.37 2.89 -14.23
C PHE A 1 -3.70 4.32 -13.93
N SER A 2 -2.84 5.02 -13.17
CA SER A 2 -3.03 6.45 -12.96
C SER A 2 -2.96 7.17 -14.29
N LEU A 3 -3.94 8.05 -14.54
CA LEU A 3 -3.91 8.96 -15.69
C LEU A 3 -2.93 10.12 -15.45
N GLU A 4 -2.49 10.32 -14.21
CA GLU A 4 -1.52 11.35 -13.83
C GLU A 4 -0.07 10.87 -14.05
N GLU A 5 0.74 11.74 -14.63
CA GLU A 5 2.17 11.52 -14.87
C GLU A 5 2.93 11.18 -13.58
N GLU A 6 3.93 10.30 -13.69
CA GLU A 6 4.73 9.84 -12.56
C GLU A 6 5.42 10.99 -11.81
N SER A 7 5.95 11.97 -12.53
CA SER A 7 6.63 13.15 -11.98
C SER A 7 5.76 13.97 -11.03
N LYS A 8 4.44 13.94 -11.21
CA LYS A 8 3.47 14.61 -10.35
C LYS A 8 3.00 13.75 -9.18
N ARG A 9 3.12 12.43 -9.29
CA ARG A 9 2.74 11.46 -8.25
C ARG A 9 3.85 11.15 -7.27
N ILE A 10 5.10 11.18 -7.74
CA ILE A 10 6.26 10.68 -6.99
C ILE A 10 7.26 11.81 -6.81
N ASN A 11 7.47 12.20 -5.55
CA ASN A 11 8.51 13.14 -5.16
C ASN A 11 9.59 12.40 -4.36
N LEU A 12 10.60 11.88 -5.06
CA LEU A 12 11.70 11.10 -4.46
C LEU A 12 12.45 11.88 -3.39
N LYS A 13 12.69 13.18 -3.61
CA LYS A 13 13.39 14.04 -2.63
C LYS A 13 12.61 14.14 -1.33
N ALA A 14 11.29 14.34 -1.40
CA ALA A 14 10.43 14.40 -0.23
C ALA A 14 10.38 13.05 0.51
N LEU A 15 10.21 11.94 -0.22
CA LEU A 15 10.20 10.59 0.35
C LEU A 15 11.52 10.26 1.05
N GLN A 16 12.66 10.54 0.42
CA GLN A 16 13.96 10.30 1.03
C GLN A 16 14.20 11.19 2.25
N ASN A 17 13.74 12.43 2.23
CA ASN A 17 13.82 13.32 3.40
C ASN A 17 13.01 12.78 4.59
N ILE A 18 11.82 12.22 4.35
CA ILE A 18 11.03 11.56 5.41
C ILE A 18 11.80 10.35 5.96
N LEU A 19 12.33 9.48 5.10
CA LEU A 19 13.12 8.31 5.50
C LEU A 19 14.38 8.67 6.31
N ASN A 20 15.00 9.81 5.99
CA ASN A 20 16.23 10.23 6.64
C ASN A 20 15.99 10.81 8.04
N ASN A 21 14.87 11.50 8.26
CA ASN A 21 14.67 12.37 9.42
C ASN A 21 13.55 11.92 10.37
N ALA A 22 12.59 11.11 9.92
CA ALA A 22 11.54 10.61 10.79
C ALA A 22 12.06 9.48 11.70
N LYS A 23 11.53 9.41 12.93
CA LYS A 23 11.89 8.34 13.89
C LYS A 23 11.53 6.94 13.40
N SER A 24 10.39 6.81 12.73
CA SER A 24 9.90 5.58 12.11
C SER A 24 9.09 5.91 10.86
N VAL A 25 9.19 5.05 9.84
CA VAL A 25 8.47 5.20 8.57
C VAL A 25 7.99 3.84 8.10
N HIS A 26 6.71 3.77 7.77
CA HIS A 26 6.07 2.62 7.14
C HIS A 26 5.47 3.07 5.81
N PHE A 27 5.69 2.28 4.77
CA PHE A 27 4.96 2.48 3.51
C PHE A 27 3.68 1.66 3.56
N LYS A 28 2.57 2.25 3.12
CA LYS A 28 1.28 1.58 3.08
C LYS A 28 0.60 1.86 1.76
N PHE A 29 0.51 0.85 0.91
CA PHE A 29 -0.07 0.94 -0.42
C PHE A 29 -1.46 0.32 -0.41
N VAL A 30 -2.43 1.02 -1.00
CA VAL A 30 -3.79 0.51 -1.18
C VAL A 30 -3.91 -0.11 -2.57
N LEU A 31 -4.26 -1.40 -2.65
CA LEU A 31 -4.31 -2.16 -3.89
C LEU A 31 -5.65 -2.88 -4.03
N GLU A 32 -6.06 -3.12 -5.26
CA GLU A 32 -7.20 -3.94 -5.62
C GLU A 32 -6.74 -5.19 -6.39
N SER A 33 -7.49 -6.28 -6.29
CA SER A 33 -7.11 -7.58 -6.83
C SER A 33 -6.75 -7.53 -8.31
N GLN A 34 -7.51 -6.80 -9.12
CA GLN A 34 -7.36 -6.79 -10.57
C GLN A 34 -6.01 -6.25 -11.06
N ASN A 35 -5.37 -5.36 -10.31
CA ASN A 35 -4.11 -4.74 -10.70
C ASN A 35 -2.96 -5.00 -9.71
N ALA A 36 -3.21 -5.79 -8.65
CA ALA A 36 -2.27 -5.95 -7.55
C ALA A 36 -0.87 -6.40 -8.02
N ALA A 37 -0.78 -7.40 -8.92
CA ALA A 37 0.50 -7.89 -9.42
C ALA A 37 1.31 -6.78 -10.13
N GLN A 38 0.65 -5.93 -10.90
CA GLN A 38 1.30 -4.81 -11.58
C GLN A 38 1.69 -3.70 -10.60
N SER A 39 0.83 -3.40 -9.61
CA SER A 39 1.14 -2.45 -8.54
C SER A 39 2.36 -2.89 -7.73
N ILE A 40 2.54 -4.20 -7.51
CA ILE A 40 3.76 -4.72 -6.85
C ILE A 40 5.02 -4.36 -7.64
N ILE A 41 4.98 -4.45 -8.98
CA ILE A 41 6.12 -4.08 -9.83
C ILE A 41 6.42 -2.57 -9.69
N GLU A 42 5.40 -1.71 -9.71
CA GLU A 42 5.55 -0.26 -9.52
C GLU A 42 6.11 0.07 -8.13
N ILE A 43 5.57 -0.57 -7.08
CA ILE A 43 6.04 -0.41 -5.70
C ILE A 43 7.52 -0.80 -5.62
N GLN A 44 7.92 -1.96 -6.15
CA GLN A 44 9.32 -2.38 -6.14
C GLN A 44 10.22 -1.42 -6.92
N SER A 45 9.76 -0.89 -8.05
CA SER A 45 10.50 0.12 -8.83
C SER A 45 10.72 1.40 -8.04
N LEU A 46 9.70 1.90 -7.36
CA LEU A 46 9.78 3.07 -6.48
C LEU A 46 10.74 2.80 -5.31
N LEU A 47 10.58 1.68 -4.62
CA LEU A 47 11.37 1.35 -3.44
C LEU A 47 12.87 1.19 -3.76
N LYS A 48 13.21 0.69 -4.96
CA LYS A 48 14.61 0.61 -5.44
C LYS A 48 15.28 1.97 -5.62
N GLN A 49 14.51 3.04 -5.78
CA GLN A 49 15.02 4.40 -5.93
C GLN A 49 15.25 5.10 -4.58
N LEU A 50 14.90 4.45 -3.47
CA LEU A 50 15.00 4.99 -2.12
C LEU A 50 16.02 4.21 -1.30
N SER A 51 16.73 4.93 -0.43
CA SER A 51 17.61 4.32 0.58
C SER A 51 16.79 3.95 1.81
N LEU A 52 16.26 2.73 1.82
CA LEU A 52 15.45 2.17 2.91
C LEU A 52 16.33 1.75 4.10
N LYS A 53 15.82 1.92 5.32
CA LYS A 53 16.44 1.51 6.59
C LYS A 53 15.63 0.40 7.26
N ASN A 54 15.46 -0.73 6.57
CA ASN A 54 14.58 -1.85 6.97
C ASN A 54 13.12 -1.44 7.20
N ASN A 55 12.64 -0.46 6.42
CA ASN A 55 11.28 0.04 6.52
C ASN A 55 10.27 -1.05 6.15
N GLU A 56 9.21 -1.14 6.94
CA GLU A 56 8.14 -2.08 6.68
C GLU A 56 7.23 -1.58 5.56
N ILE A 57 6.87 -2.50 4.66
CA ILE A 57 5.99 -2.24 3.54
C ILE A 57 4.68 -2.99 3.77
N PHE A 58 3.57 -2.26 3.80
CA PHE A 58 2.23 -2.79 4.01
C PHE A 58 1.41 -2.74 2.73
N LEU A 59 0.72 -3.84 2.44
CA LEU A 59 -0.38 -3.88 1.48
C LEU A 59 -1.70 -3.74 2.24
N MET A 60 -2.58 -2.89 1.72
CA MET A 60 -3.93 -2.68 2.23
C MET A 60 -4.94 -2.94 1.12
N PRO A 61 -6.01 -3.72 1.37
CA PRO A 61 -7.07 -3.87 0.38
C PRO A 61 -7.80 -2.55 0.15
N LEU A 62 -8.09 -2.26 -1.11
CA LEU A 62 -9.12 -1.31 -1.50
C LEU A 62 -10.49 -1.90 -1.14
N GLY A 63 -11.43 -1.07 -0.71
CA GLY A 63 -12.79 -1.49 -0.46
C GLY A 63 -13.51 -0.53 0.47
N THR A 64 -14.83 -0.47 0.30
CA THR A 64 -15.78 0.32 1.10
C THR A 64 -16.76 -0.55 1.87
N ASN A 65 -16.80 -1.85 1.60
CA ASN A 65 -17.62 -2.85 2.29
C ASN A 65 -16.83 -4.16 2.48
N ASN A 66 -17.37 -5.05 3.31
CA ASN A 66 -16.71 -6.33 3.65
C ASN A 66 -16.43 -7.23 2.44
N ASN A 67 -17.34 -7.31 1.47
CA ASN A 67 -17.18 -8.17 0.30
C ASN A 67 -16.00 -7.73 -0.57
N GLU A 68 -15.85 -6.42 -0.79
CA GLU A 68 -14.72 -5.85 -1.51
C GLU A 68 -13.41 -6.10 -0.78
N LEU A 69 -13.39 -5.91 0.55
CA LEU A 69 -12.21 -6.17 1.37
C LEU A 69 -11.81 -7.64 1.30
N ASP A 70 -12.72 -8.59 1.45
CA ASP A 70 -12.39 -10.02 1.39
C ASP A 70 -11.84 -10.43 0.04
N LYS A 71 -12.47 -9.96 -1.05
CA LYS A 71 -12.00 -10.21 -2.41
C LYS A 71 -10.57 -9.70 -2.61
N ASN A 72 -10.26 -8.50 -2.12
CA ASN A 72 -8.94 -7.89 -2.30
C ASN A 72 -7.89 -8.47 -1.34
N LEU A 73 -8.27 -8.69 -0.09
CA LEU A 73 -7.38 -9.19 0.95
C LEU A 73 -6.83 -10.58 0.62
N LYS A 74 -7.65 -11.48 0.04
CA LYS A 74 -7.22 -12.83 -0.35
C LYS A 74 -6.09 -12.79 -1.39
N THR A 75 -6.18 -11.91 -2.38
CA THR A 75 -5.13 -11.73 -3.40
C THR A 75 -3.88 -11.10 -2.80
N LEU A 76 -4.05 -10.04 -2.01
CA LEU A 76 -2.96 -9.31 -1.39
C LEU A 76 -2.19 -10.17 -0.39
N ALA A 77 -2.84 -11.07 0.35
CA ALA A 77 -2.19 -11.96 1.30
C ALA A 77 -1.11 -12.82 0.63
N SER A 78 -1.45 -13.46 -0.49
CA SER A 78 -0.51 -14.28 -1.27
C SER A 78 0.66 -13.45 -1.81
N LEU A 79 0.40 -12.23 -2.28
CA LEU A 79 1.44 -11.33 -2.79
C LEU A 79 2.35 -10.82 -1.67
N ALA A 80 1.80 -10.47 -0.52
CA ALA A 80 2.57 -9.99 0.61
C ALA A 80 3.55 -11.06 1.10
N ILE A 81 3.07 -12.30 1.27
CA ILE A 81 3.92 -13.45 1.65
C ILE A 81 5.04 -13.64 0.60
N LYS A 82 4.68 -13.66 -0.69
CA LYS A 82 5.64 -13.87 -1.78
C LYS A 82 6.75 -12.81 -1.82
N HIS A 83 6.43 -11.57 -1.48
CA HIS A 83 7.36 -10.43 -1.61
C HIS A 83 7.94 -9.93 -0.29
N GLY A 84 7.67 -10.61 0.82
CA GLY A 84 8.14 -10.19 2.15
C GLY A 84 7.49 -8.90 2.65
N PHE A 85 6.30 -8.56 2.16
CA PHE A 85 5.51 -7.42 2.63
C PHE A 85 4.57 -7.85 3.76
N ARG A 86 4.07 -6.87 4.50
CA ARG A 86 3.07 -7.05 5.56
C ARG A 86 1.67 -6.78 5.03
N LEU A 87 0.67 -7.33 5.69
CA LEU A 87 -0.75 -7.03 5.43
C LEU A 87 -1.28 -6.05 6.47
N SER A 88 -2.14 -5.13 6.03
CA SER A 88 -2.93 -4.28 6.92
C SER A 88 -4.37 -4.24 6.42
N ASP A 89 -5.34 -4.33 7.32
CA ASP A 89 -6.76 -4.33 6.95
C ASP A 89 -7.44 -2.99 7.28
N ARG A 90 -8.64 -2.78 6.74
CA ARG A 90 -9.53 -1.65 7.06
C ARG A 90 -10.52 -2.06 8.16
N LEU A 91 -10.00 -2.22 9.38
CA LEU A 91 -10.80 -2.70 10.52
C LEU A 91 -12.06 -1.87 10.79
N HIS A 92 -12.05 -0.55 10.56
CA HIS A 92 -13.26 0.27 10.73
C HIS A 92 -14.40 -0.20 9.82
N ILE A 93 -14.13 -0.52 8.54
CA ILE A 93 -15.13 -1.06 7.62
C ILE A 93 -15.57 -2.45 8.04
N ARG A 94 -14.63 -3.27 8.56
CA ARG A 94 -14.97 -4.59 9.10
C ARG A 94 -16.01 -4.52 10.20
N LEU A 95 -15.86 -3.53 11.08
CA LEU A 95 -16.68 -3.38 12.29
C LEU A 95 -17.97 -2.58 12.03
N TRP A 96 -17.90 -1.52 11.23
CA TRP A 96 -18.96 -0.51 11.08
C TRP A 96 -19.36 -0.23 9.63
N ASP A 97 -18.87 -1.01 8.67
CA ASP A 97 -19.09 -0.81 7.25
C ASP A 97 -18.66 0.62 6.81
N ASN A 98 -19.29 1.20 5.79
CA ASN A 98 -18.97 2.55 5.32
C ASN A 98 -19.60 3.70 6.16
N GLN A 99 -19.83 3.48 7.46
CA GLN A 99 -20.37 4.53 8.33
C GLN A 99 -19.30 5.58 8.63
N LYS A 100 -19.70 6.86 8.62
CA LYS A 100 -18.79 7.99 8.90
C LYS A 100 -18.92 8.39 10.37
N GLY A 101 -17.78 8.67 11.01
CA GLY A 101 -17.73 9.18 12.38
C GLY A 101 -17.78 8.10 13.47
N PHE A 102 -17.69 6.83 13.07
CA PHE A 102 -17.57 5.67 13.96
C PHE A 102 -16.28 4.91 13.63
#